data_AF-A0A9W8MM23-F1
#
_entry.id   AF-A0A9W8MM23-F1
#
_cell.length_a   1.000
_cell.length_b   1.000
_cell.length_c   1.000
_cell.angle_alpha   90.00
_cell.angle_beta   90.00
_cell.angle_gamma   90.00
#
_symmetry.space_group_name_H-M   'P 1'
#
loop_
_entity.id
_entity.type
_entity.pdbx_description
1 polymer ?
#
loop_
_entity_poly.entity_id
_entity_poly.type
_entity_poly.pdbx_seq_one_letter_code
_entity_poly.pdbx_strand_id
1 'polypeptide(L)'
;MENGASSAGTPWFCGRDCLNAWIKAYSVEIDGLSDHGGALVGLMTSLDKTLLNYRNAKARAKAKQKATSSPSAVDSSSNLTHPFTFLDTWKAEDVSEESVDRYWKSAETMFTPPSLGKRSMILDLLESWNDASSEDPTELLTEFEGDCARFVLDGLVRRALQQTNTCGLDQTSDTTSSHVGAHSTLPNKFGVMENVKPTGCWSDLLQLQNNELEHVKSKPYMLGVFIRVYAFLRLVVLSALAAANSTKKSRARKGDASMQDPVKNSLPNQDAFLQTLAKLLETSESVRAVLARDHGNVFGIWEKGSPSDSNGHGGDDDSSDSEMLGWGMYVFGSYFNHGEELCINYIDISQSNGVVKRNEELSKEWFFECGCARCERERKELA
;
A
#
# COMPACT_ATOMS: atom_id res chain seq x y z
N MET A 1 9.16 13.24 -23.88
CA MET A 1 8.22 12.60 -22.95
C MET A 1 7.27 11.76 -23.79
N GLU A 2 7.38 10.42 -23.72
CA GLU A 2 6.41 9.56 -24.40
C GLU A 2 5.13 9.50 -23.55
N ASN A 3 4.20 10.40 -23.85
CA ASN A 3 2.82 10.31 -23.37
C ASN A 3 2.12 9.15 -24.11
N GLY A 4 2.54 7.91 -23.84
CA GLY A 4 1.66 6.78 -24.02
C GLY A 4 0.46 7.04 -23.12
N ALA A 5 -0.75 7.04 -23.68
CA ALA A 5 -1.99 7.30 -22.95
C ALA A 5 -2.07 6.37 -21.72
N SER A 6 -1.56 6.86 -20.61
CA SER A 6 -1.55 6.15 -19.34
C SER A 6 -2.99 6.10 -18.89
N SER A 7 -3.54 4.89 -18.77
CA SER A 7 -4.76 4.71 -18.01
C SER A 7 -4.51 5.26 -16.62
N ALA A 8 -5.37 6.18 -16.17
CA ALA A 8 -5.33 6.75 -14.83
C ALA A 8 -5.06 5.64 -13.79
N GLY A 9 -3.95 5.75 -13.07
CA GLY A 9 -3.53 4.79 -12.03
C GLY A 9 -2.24 4.02 -12.30
N THR A 10 -1.67 4.03 -13.53
CA THR A 10 -0.35 3.40 -13.71
C THR A 10 0.77 4.23 -13.07
N PRO A 11 1.76 3.58 -12.42
CA PRO A 11 2.88 4.30 -11.81
C PRO A 11 3.58 5.18 -12.85
N TRP A 12 3.85 6.42 -12.49
CA TRP A 12 4.60 7.33 -13.35
C TRP A 12 6.09 7.01 -13.28
N PHE A 13 6.76 7.02 -14.42
CA PHE A 13 8.20 6.81 -14.51
C PHE A 13 8.84 7.96 -15.28
N CYS A 14 10.00 8.41 -14.77
CA CYS A 14 10.81 9.46 -15.39
C CYS A 14 11.21 9.16 -16.86
N GLY A 15 11.23 7.88 -17.23
CA GLY A 15 11.64 7.39 -18.53
C GLY A 15 11.57 5.86 -18.58
N ARG A 16 11.88 5.30 -19.75
CA ARG A 16 11.84 3.84 -19.99
C ARG A 16 12.83 3.09 -19.09
N ASP A 17 13.99 3.68 -18.79
CA ASP A 17 15.00 3.07 -17.93
C ASP A 17 14.53 2.98 -16.46
N CYS A 18 13.87 4.04 -15.95
CA CYS A 18 13.20 4.03 -14.64
C CYS A 18 12.16 2.88 -14.58
N LEU A 19 11.31 2.77 -15.60
CA LEU A 19 10.31 1.70 -15.71
C LEU A 19 10.97 0.32 -15.76
N ASN A 20 12.00 0.14 -16.59
CA ASN A 20 12.69 -1.14 -16.77
C ASN A 20 13.44 -1.56 -15.49
N ALA A 21 14.06 -0.62 -14.78
CA ALA A 21 14.72 -0.87 -13.51
C ALA A 21 13.72 -1.29 -12.44
N TRP A 22 12.56 -0.62 -12.39
CA TRP A 22 11.47 -1.00 -11.50
C TRP A 22 10.92 -2.38 -11.88
N ILE A 23 10.61 -2.62 -13.15
CA ILE A 23 10.22 -3.95 -13.68
C ILE A 23 11.22 -5.03 -13.25
N LYS A 24 12.53 -4.76 -13.37
CA LYS A 24 13.59 -5.68 -12.98
C LYS A 24 13.63 -5.95 -11.48
N ALA A 25 13.35 -4.94 -10.65
CA ALA A 25 13.31 -5.10 -9.19
C ALA A 25 12.13 -5.97 -8.72
N TYR A 26 11.03 -6.02 -9.48
CA TYR A 26 9.86 -6.85 -9.18
C TYR A 26 9.72 -8.08 -10.08
N SER A 27 10.61 -8.25 -11.05
CA SER A 27 10.71 -9.49 -11.80
C SER A 27 11.38 -10.51 -10.91
N VAL A 28 10.67 -11.62 -10.66
CA VAL A 28 11.33 -12.82 -10.18
C VAL A 28 12.22 -13.26 -11.34
N GLU A 29 13.54 -13.11 -11.20
CA GLU A 29 14.48 -13.77 -12.11
C GLU A 29 14.24 -15.27 -11.97
N ILE A 30 13.45 -15.80 -12.89
CA ILE A 30 13.24 -17.22 -13.07
C ILE A 30 14.05 -17.55 -14.30
N ASP A 31 15.08 -18.37 -14.11
CA ASP A 31 16.06 -18.73 -15.13
C ASP A 31 15.42 -18.90 -16.52
N GLY A 32 15.78 -18.00 -17.44
CA GLY A 32 15.42 -18.09 -18.86
C GLY A 32 14.20 -17.29 -19.35
N LEU A 33 13.56 -16.45 -18.53
CA LEU A 33 12.35 -15.71 -18.91
C LEU A 33 12.45 -14.20 -18.65
N SER A 34 12.96 -13.47 -19.64
CA SER A 34 13.32 -12.05 -19.57
C SER A 34 12.16 -11.05 -19.77
N ASP A 35 10.89 -11.46 -19.67
CA ASP A 35 9.75 -10.62 -20.09
C ASP A 35 8.74 -10.33 -18.95
N HIS A 36 9.19 -10.37 -17.69
CA HIS A 36 8.29 -10.52 -16.52
C HIS A 36 8.42 -9.46 -15.42
N GLY A 37 8.43 -8.19 -15.80
CA GLY A 37 8.01 -7.11 -14.89
C GLY A 37 6.54 -7.17 -14.44
N GLY A 38 5.82 -8.25 -14.76
CA GLY A 38 4.37 -8.28 -14.85
C GLY A 38 3.61 -8.67 -13.59
N ALA A 39 4.24 -9.17 -12.52
CA ALA A 39 3.49 -9.62 -11.34
C ALA A 39 2.87 -8.45 -10.57
N LEU A 40 3.70 -7.49 -10.14
CA LEU A 40 3.21 -6.27 -9.48
C LEU A 40 2.38 -5.42 -10.44
N VAL A 41 2.85 -5.20 -11.69
CA VAL A 41 2.09 -4.46 -12.70
C VAL A 41 0.74 -5.10 -12.95
N GLY A 42 0.68 -6.42 -13.06
CA GLY A 42 -0.55 -7.17 -13.28
C GLY A 42 -1.51 -7.05 -12.11
N LEU A 43 -0.99 -7.06 -10.88
CA LEU A 43 -1.78 -6.84 -9.67
C LEU A 43 -2.28 -5.40 -9.54
N MET A 44 -1.42 -4.39 -9.76
CA MET A 44 -1.81 -2.98 -9.79
C MET A 44 -2.85 -2.71 -10.90
N THR A 45 -2.64 -3.29 -12.08
CA THR A 45 -3.62 -3.24 -13.18
C THR A 45 -4.93 -3.91 -12.77
N SER A 46 -4.88 -5.03 -12.03
CA SER A 46 -6.07 -5.69 -11.51
C SER A 46 -6.80 -4.83 -10.47
N LEU A 47 -6.04 -4.12 -9.63
CA LEU A 47 -6.55 -3.17 -8.65
C LEU A 47 -7.31 -2.04 -9.36
N ASP A 48 -6.66 -1.34 -10.29
CA ASP A 48 -7.26 -0.23 -11.04
C ASP A 48 -8.48 -0.68 -11.87
N LYS A 49 -8.39 -1.85 -12.53
CA LYS A 49 -9.53 -2.44 -13.24
C LYS A 49 -10.70 -2.71 -12.30
N THR A 50 -10.44 -3.12 -11.06
CA THR A 50 -11.51 -3.39 -10.09
C THR A 50 -12.21 -2.10 -9.70
N LEU A 51 -11.45 -1.05 -9.37
CA LEU A 51 -12.00 0.28 -9.07
C LEU A 51 -12.79 0.86 -10.25
N LEU A 52 -12.23 0.80 -11.47
CA LEU A 52 -12.87 1.32 -12.67
C LEU A 52 -14.16 0.54 -13.03
N ASN A 53 -14.12 -0.78 -12.94
CA ASN A 53 -15.29 -1.62 -13.19
C ASN A 53 -16.41 -1.31 -12.21
N TYR A 54 -16.07 -1.08 -10.94
CA TYR A 54 -17.03 -0.67 -9.92
C TYR A 54 -17.68 0.67 -10.25
N ARG A 55 -16.89 1.74 -10.47
CA ARG A 55 -17.40 3.07 -10.83
C ARG A 55 -18.35 2.99 -12.04
N ASN A 56 -17.96 2.24 -13.07
CA ASN A 56 -18.79 2.02 -14.26
C ASN A 56 -20.07 1.22 -13.97
N ALA A 57 -20.03 0.24 -13.06
CA ALA A 57 -21.22 -0.52 -12.67
C ALA A 57 -22.21 0.36 -11.89
N LYS A 58 -21.73 1.14 -10.91
CA LYS A 58 -22.57 2.03 -10.11
C LYS A 58 -23.16 3.18 -10.95
N ALA A 59 -22.37 3.78 -11.85
CA ALA A 59 -22.86 4.79 -12.79
C ALA A 59 -24.00 4.25 -13.67
N ARG A 60 -23.88 3.01 -14.17
CA ARG A 60 -24.94 2.33 -14.93
C ARG A 60 -26.18 2.05 -14.07
N ALA A 61 -26.01 1.62 -12.82
CA ALA A 61 -27.11 1.39 -11.90
C ALA A 61 -27.89 2.68 -11.60
N LYS A 62 -27.19 3.79 -11.34
CA LYS A 62 -27.77 5.12 -11.11
C LYS A 62 -28.52 5.64 -12.35
N ALA A 63 -27.95 5.46 -13.54
CA ALA A 63 -28.61 5.81 -14.80
C ALA A 63 -29.90 5.00 -15.02
N LYS A 64 -29.88 3.69 -14.69
CA LYS A 64 -31.06 2.83 -14.78
C LYS A 64 -32.14 3.24 -13.80
N GLN A 65 -31.80 3.52 -12.54
CA GLN A 65 -32.74 4.00 -11.53
C GLN A 65 -33.42 5.30 -11.98
N LYS A 66 -32.65 6.27 -12.49
CA LYS A 66 -33.18 7.54 -13.02
C LYS A 66 -34.12 7.35 -14.23
N ALA A 67 -33.89 6.33 -15.05
CA ALA A 67 -34.74 6.02 -16.20
C ALA A 67 -36.04 5.30 -15.80
N THR A 68 -36.05 4.55 -14.70
CA THR A 68 -37.20 3.74 -14.25
C THR A 68 -38.02 4.40 -13.14
N SER A 69 -37.50 5.43 -12.47
CA SER A 69 -38.18 6.08 -11.37
C SER A 69 -39.29 7.01 -11.85
N SER A 70 -40.51 6.46 -11.96
CA SER A 70 -41.70 7.22 -11.55
C SER A 70 -41.57 7.58 -10.06
N PRO A 71 -42.11 8.70 -9.57
CA PRO A 71 -42.05 9.12 -8.17
C PRO A 71 -42.91 8.18 -7.29
N SER A 72 -42.46 6.94 -7.10
CA SER A 72 -43.02 6.03 -6.12
C SER A 72 -42.31 6.23 -4.79
N ALA A 73 -43.11 6.20 -3.72
CA ALA A 73 -42.70 6.41 -2.34
C ALA A 73 -41.43 5.62 -2.01
N VAL A 74 -40.45 6.32 -1.45
CA VAL A 74 -39.20 5.76 -0.93
C VAL A 74 -39.59 4.80 0.21
N ASP A 75 -39.43 3.51 -0.04
CA ASP A 75 -39.73 2.48 0.94
C ASP A 75 -38.54 2.37 1.91
N SER A 76 -38.70 2.91 3.12
CA SER A 76 -37.65 3.10 4.14
C SER A 76 -37.17 1.80 4.81
N SER A 77 -37.22 0.64 4.13
CA SER A 77 -37.30 -0.67 4.80
C SER A 77 -35.99 -1.47 4.90
N SER A 78 -34.83 -0.95 4.49
CA SER A 78 -33.56 -1.68 4.65
C SER A 78 -32.51 -0.88 5.43
N ASN A 79 -32.78 -0.63 6.72
CA ASN A 79 -31.76 -0.17 7.69
C ASN A 79 -30.81 -1.31 8.09
N LEU A 80 -30.23 -2.01 7.12
CA LEU A 80 -29.11 -2.91 7.39
C LEU A 80 -27.87 -2.04 7.58
N THR A 81 -27.59 -1.68 8.82
CA THR A 81 -26.34 -1.01 9.19
C THR A 81 -25.17 -1.96 8.95
N HIS A 82 -24.24 -1.54 8.10
CA HIS A 82 -23.01 -2.31 7.86
C HIS A 82 -22.25 -2.45 9.19
N PRO A 83 -21.68 -3.64 9.49
CA PRO A 83 -21.11 -3.94 10.81
C PRO A 83 -19.95 -3.05 11.25
N PHE A 84 -19.36 -2.28 10.34
CA PHE A 84 -18.23 -1.39 10.63
C PHE A 84 -18.52 0.11 10.48
N THR A 85 -19.73 0.55 10.13
CA THR A 85 -20.02 1.99 9.97
C THR A 85 -19.90 2.79 11.27
N PHE A 86 -20.01 2.13 12.42
CA PHE A 86 -19.80 2.79 13.70
C PHE A 86 -18.35 3.30 13.87
N LEU A 87 -17.37 2.73 13.15
CA LEU A 87 -15.98 3.19 13.17
C LEU A 87 -15.81 4.61 12.61
N ASP A 88 -16.71 5.04 11.71
CA ASP A 88 -16.69 6.39 11.16
C ASP A 88 -17.12 7.44 12.23
N THR A 89 -17.72 6.99 13.33
CA THR A 89 -18.17 7.83 14.46
C THR A 89 -17.33 7.67 15.73
N TRP A 90 -16.24 6.91 15.66
CA TRP A 90 -15.36 6.68 16.79
C TRP A 90 -14.66 7.95 17.27
N LYS A 91 -14.42 8.00 18.57
CA LYS A 91 -13.67 9.07 19.23
C LYS A 91 -12.38 8.51 19.83
N ALA A 92 -11.47 9.41 20.21
CA ALA A 92 -10.18 9.03 20.77
C ALA A 92 -10.31 8.18 22.05
N GLU A 93 -11.37 8.38 22.85
CA GLU A 93 -11.67 7.59 24.05
C GLU A 93 -12.16 6.16 23.76
N ASP A 94 -12.65 5.88 22.55
CA ASP A 94 -13.07 4.54 22.13
C ASP A 94 -11.89 3.68 21.65
N VAL A 95 -10.73 4.32 21.42
CA VAL A 95 -9.52 3.69 20.89
C VAL A 95 -8.64 3.20 22.03
N SER A 96 -8.53 1.88 22.13
CA SER A 96 -7.56 1.16 22.95
C SER A 96 -6.89 0.07 22.11
N GLU A 97 -5.78 -0.47 22.58
CA GLU A 97 -5.11 -1.58 21.91
C GLU A 97 -6.08 -2.77 21.73
N GLU A 98 -6.86 -3.10 22.76
CA GLU A 98 -7.84 -4.18 22.72
C GLU A 98 -9.00 -3.89 21.78
N SER A 99 -9.44 -2.63 21.65
CA SER A 99 -10.51 -2.29 20.70
C SER A 99 -10.01 -2.40 19.27
N VAL A 100 -8.83 -1.86 18.95
CA VAL A 100 -8.18 -1.98 17.63
C VAL A 100 -8.01 -3.46 17.24
N ASP A 101 -7.44 -4.28 18.14
CA ASP A 101 -7.25 -5.71 17.91
C ASP A 101 -8.57 -6.45 17.65
N ARG A 102 -9.60 -6.15 18.45
CA ARG A 102 -10.93 -6.77 18.31
C ARG A 102 -11.52 -6.54 16.93
N TYR A 103 -11.41 -5.33 16.38
CA TYR A 103 -11.99 -5.04 15.07
C TYR A 103 -11.16 -5.57 13.92
N TRP A 104 -9.83 -5.65 14.05
CA TRP A 104 -9.03 -6.45 13.11
C TRP A 104 -9.45 -7.91 13.08
N LYS A 105 -9.68 -8.55 14.24
CA LYS A 105 -10.18 -9.94 14.31
C LYS A 105 -11.59 -10.10 13.77
N SER A 106 -12.46 -9.12 14.01
CA SER A 106 -13.79 -9.07 13.40
C SER A 106 -13.69 -9.01 11.87
N ALA A 107 -12.81 -8.15 11.33
CA ALA A 107 -12.57 -8.03 9.90
C ALA A 107 -12.01 -9.32 9.30
N GLU A 108 -11.02 -9.95 9.95
CA GLU A 108 -10.51 -11.26 9.54
C GLU A 108 -11.63 -12.30 9.44
N THR A 109 -12.49 -12.39 10.45
CA THR A 109 -13.61 -13.35 10.49
C THR A 109 -14.61 -13.08 9.36
N MET A 110 -14.89 -11.80 9.08
CA MET A 110 -15.87 -11.40 8.08
C MET A 110 -15.37 -11.59 6.65
N PHE A 111 -14.10 -11.25 6.40
CA PHE A 111 -13.48 -11.29 5.08
C PHE A 111 -12.70 -12.57 4.79
N THR A 112 -12.70 -13.55 5.72
CA THR A 112 -12.16 -14.91 5.51
C THR A 112 -13.27 -15.94 5.35
N PRO A 113 -13.80 -16.13 4.12
CA PRO A 113 -14.70 -17.23 3.85
C PRO A 113 -14.00 -18.59 4.04
N PRO A 114 -14.68 -19.61 4.60
CA PRO A 114 -14.17 -20.97 4.68
C PRO A 114 -14.04 -21.70 3.32
N SER A 115 -14.39 -21.06 2.20
CA SER A 115 -14.20 -21.59 0.85
C SER A 115 -13.91 -20.46 -0.16
N LEU A 116 -13.08 -20.77 -1.17
CA LEU A 116 -12.66 -19.88 -2.29
C LEU A 116 -13.80 -19.25 -3.13
N GLY A 117 -15.06 -19.43 -2.73
CA GLY A 117 -16.26 -19.13 -3.51
C GLY A 117 -16.97 -17.80 -3.24
N LYS A 118 -16.40 -16.84 -2.48
CA LYS A 118 -17.15 -15.64 -2.04
C LYS A 118 -16.51 -14.29 -2.36
N ARG A 119 -15.98 -14.13 -3.58
CA ARG A 119 -15.55 -12.78 -4.07
C ARG A 119 -16.70 -11.79 -4.11
N SER A 120 -17.90 -12.24 -4.49
CA SER A 120 -19.11 -11.40 -4.46
C SER A 120 -19.40 -10.92 -3.04
N MET A 121 -19.29 -11.78 -2.03
CA MET A 121 -19.55 -11.39 -0.64
C MET A 121 -18.64 -10.25 -0.16
N ILE A 122 -17.35 -10.27 -0.49
CA ILE A 122 -16.44 -9.17 -0.10
C ILE A 122 -16.87 -7.87 -0.80
N LEU A 123 -17.22 -7.94 -2.08
CA LEU A 123 -17.71 -6.78 -2.83
C LEU A 123 -19.04 -6.27 -2.26
N ASP A 124 -20.01 -7.15 -1.97
CA ASP A 124 -21.31 -6.80 -1.38
C ASP A 124 -21.13 -6.14 0.00
N LEU A 125 -20.16 -6.60 0.80
CA LEU A 125 -19.81 -5.98 2.09
C LEU A 125 -19.20 -4.59 1.91
N LEU A 126 -18.25 -4.43 0.99
CA LEU A 126 -17.67 -3.11 0.69
C LEU A 126 -18.74 -2.14 0.14
N GLU A 127 -19.63 -2.63 -0.74
CA GLU A 127 -20.76 -1.87 -1.28
C GLU A 127 -21.71 -1.41 -0.18
N SER A 128 -22.10 -2.32 0.72
CA SER A 128 -22.98 -1.97 1.84
C SER A 128 -22.31 -1.06 2.87
N TRP A 129 -20.99 -1.11 3.03
CA TRP A 129 -20.26 -0.10 3.81
C TRP A 129 -20.38 1.27 3.16
N ASN A 130 -20.09 1.37 1.86
CA ASN A 130 -20.10 2.66 1.16
C ASN A 130 -21.51 3.26 1.07
N ASP A 131 -22.53 2.43 0.87
CA ASP A 131 -23.92 2.88 0.88
C ASP A 131 -24.37 3.40 2.26
N ALA A 132 -23.71 2.96 3.34
CA ALA A 132 -23.99 3.39 4.70
C ALA A 132 -23.05 4.52 5.20
N SER A 133 -21.93 4.77 4.49
CA SER A 133 -21.03 5.89 4.76
C SER A 133 -21.63 7.20 4.24
N SER A 134 -21.22 8.33 4.81
CA SER A 134 -21.61 9.66 4.32
C SER A 134 -20.87 10.08 3.03
N GLU A 135 -19.94 9.28 2.56
CA GLU A 135 -19.11 9.55 1.38
C GLU A 135 -19.85 9.28 0.06
N ASP A 136 -19.25 9.68 -1.06
CA ASP A 136 -19.84 9.50 -2.40
C ASP A 136 -20.06 8.00 -2.69
N PRO A 137 -21.32 7.52 -2.80
CA PRO A 137 -21.61 6.10 -3.00
C PRO A 137 -21.18 5.59 -4.38
N THR A 138 -20.66 6.47 -5.26
CA THR A 138 -20.16 6.09 -6.59
C THR A 138 -18.75 5.51 -6.58
N GLU A 139 -18.00 5.68 -5.49
CA GLU A 139 -16.64 5.16 -5.36
C GLU A 139 -16.60 3.92 -4.46
N LEU A 140 -15.76 2.93 -4.79
CA LEU A 140 -15.57 1.74 -3.94
C LEU A 140 -14.60 2.03 -2.79
N LEU A 141 -13.60 2.83 -3.10
CA LEU A 141 -12.62 3.38 -2.20
C LEU A 141 -12.49 4.85 -2.57
N THR A 142 -12.29 5.70 -1.58
CA THR A 142 -11.83 7.07 -1.82
C THR A 142 -10.48 7.06 -2.53
N GLU A 143 -10.09 8.19 -3.13
CA GLU A 143 -8.76 8.34 -3.74
C GLU A 143 -7.64 7.98 -2.75
N PHE A 144 -7.71 8.52 -1.53
CA PHE A 144 -6.77 8.22 -0.44
C PHE A 144 -6.70 6.73 -0.11
N GLU A 145 -7.84 6.05 0.02
CA GLU A 145 -7.88 4.61 0.27
C GLU A 145 -7.31 3.80 -0.90
N GLY A 146 -7.55 4.25 -2.14
CA GLY A 146 -6.96 3.66 -3.33
C GLY A 146 -5.44 3.72 -3.31
N ASP A 147 -4.87 4.86 -2.94
CA ASP A 147 -3.42 5.03 -2.81
C ASP A 147 -2.85 4.24 -1.64
N CYS A 148 -3.54 4.21 -0.51
CA CYS A 148 -3.20 3.37 0.63
C CYS A 148 -3.18 1.88 0.24
N ALA A 149 -4.16 1.42 -0.56
CA ALA A 149 -4.18 0.06 -1.07
C ALA A 149 -3.00 -0.24 -2.01
N ARG A 150 -2.62 0.69 -2.90
CA ARG A 150 -1.42 0.54 -3.74
C ARG A 150 -0.15 0.44 -2.89
N PHE A 151 -0.01 1.33 -1.91
CA PHE A 151 1.12 1.35 -0.99
C PHE A 151 1.27 0.03 -0.23
N VAL A 152 0.19 -0.46 0.37
CA VAL A 152 0.19 -1.74 1.10
C VAL A 152 0.47 -2.92 0.16
N LEU A 153 -0.16 -2.94 -1.01
CA LEU A 153 0.05 -4.01 -2.00
C LEU A 153 1.52 -4.11 -2.42
N ASP A 154 2.20 -2.97 -2.60
CA ASP A 154 3.63 -2.95 -2.89
C ASP A 154 4.45 -3.67 -1.82
N GLY A 155 4.22 -3.34 -0.55
CA GLY A 155 4.88 -3.97 0.59
C GLY A 155 4.60 -5.48 0.68
N LEU A 156 3.35 -5.89 0.45
CA LEU A 156 2.98 -7.32 0.43
C LEU A 156 3.62 -8.09 -0.72
N VAL A 157 3.71 -7.48 -1.90
CA VAL A 157 4.38 -8.11 -3.05
C VAL A 157 5.85 -8.31 -2.75
N ARG A 158 6.55 -7.30 -2.21
CA ARG A 158 7.96 -7.43 -1.78
C ARG A 158 8.14 -8.56 -0.77
N ARG A 159 7.24 -8.66 0.23
CA ARG A 159 7.25 -9.77 1.21
C ARG A 159 7.05 -11.14 0.55
N ALA A 160 6.06 -11.25 -0.34
CA ALA A 160 5.78 -12.50 -1.05
C ALA A 160 6.97 -12.95 -1.90
N LEU A 161 7.62 -12.01 -2.60
CA LEU A 161 8.83 -12.25 -3.38
C LEU A 161 9.99 -12.78 -2.52
N GLN A 162 10.21 -12.20 -1.35
CA GLN A 162 11.23 -12.65 -0.40
C GLN A 162 10.94 -14.09 0.07
N GLN A 163 9.69 -14.42 0.38
CA GLN A 163 9.30 -15.77 0.83
C GLN A 163 9.39 -16.82 -0.28
N THR A 164 9.09 -16.47 -1.53
CA THR A 164 9.22 -17.40 -2.66
C THR A 164 10.68 -17.71 -2.98
N ASN A 165 11.59 -16.76 -2.77
CA ASN A 165 13.01 -16.94 -3.06
C ASN A 165 13.74 -17.76 -1.98
N THR A 166 13.38 -17.62 -0.69
CA THR A 166 14.03 -18.36 0.40
C THR A 166 13.64 -19.84 0.43
N CYS A 167 12.42 -20.20 0.04
CA CYS A 167 11.94 -21.58 0.06
C CYS A 167 12.70 -22.53 -0.90
N GLY A 168 13.43 -21.99 -1.88
CA GLY A 168 14.15 -22.78 -2.89
C GLY A 168 15.52 -23.30 -2.47
N LEU A 169 16.16 -22.73 -1.43
CA LEU A 169 17.57 -23.00 -1.12
C LEU A 169 17.79 -24.02 0.03
N ASP A 170 16.79 -24.24 0.89
CA ASP A 170 16.96 -25.04 2.12
C ASP A 170 16.79 -26.57 1.97
N GLN A 171 16.61 -27.10 0.76
CA GLN A 171 16.42 -28.55 0.58
C GLN A 171 17.72 -29.37 0.37
N THR A 172 18.92 -28.76 0.44
CA THR A 172 20.16 -29.49 0.04
C THR A 172 21.31 -29.53 1.04
N SER A 173 21.20 -29.05 2.28
CA SER A 173 22.34 -29.16 3.22
C SER A 173 21.96 -29.72 4.59
N ASP A 174 22.20 -31.01 4.69
CA ASP A 174 22.39 -31.74 5.93
C ASP A 174 23.73 -31.32 6.58
N THR A 175 23.68 -31.08 7.89
CA THR A 175 24.79 -31.20 8.85
C THR A 175 26.02 -30.26 8.70
N THR A 176 26.02 -29.12 9.39
CA THR A 176 27.04 -28.74 10.42
C THR A 176 26.73 -27.36 11.02
N SER A 177 26.48 -27.35 12.34
CA SER A 177 26.15 -26.18 13.16
C SER A 177 27.42 -25.56 13.75
N SER A 178 27.67 -24.27 13.53
CA SER A 178 28.40 -23.41 14.48
C SER A 178 28.08 -21.91 14.31
N HIS A 179 27.25 -21.41 15.24
CA HIS A 179 27.34 -20.16 16.03
C HIS A 179 27.92 -18.82 15.47
N VAL A 180 27.07 -17.78 15.65
CA VAL A 180 27.26 -16.34 16.00
C VAL A 180 27.86 -15.35 14.98
N GLY A 181 26.99 -14.44 14.54
CA GLY A 181 27.14 -13.00 14.76
C GLY A 181 28.12 -12.24 13.85
N ALA A 182 27.67 -11.95 12.64
CA ALA A 182 28.08 -10.77 11.87
C ALA A 182 26.97 -10.50 10.85
N HIS A 183 26.68 -9.22 10.58
CA HIS A 183 25.85 -8.84 9.44
C HIS A 183 26.33 -9.62 8.22
N SER A 184 25.47 -10.47 7.69
CA SER A 184 25.77 -11.44 6.66
C SER A 184 26.12 -10.72 5.36
N THR A 185 27.39 -10.35 5.22
CA THR A 185 28.03 -10.07 3.95
C THR A 185 28.25 -11.40 3.24
N LEU A 186 27.16 -12.06 2.83
CA LEU A 186 27.26 -13.16 1.89
C LEU A 186 27.83 -12.58 0.59
N PRO A 187 28.95 -13.11 0.07
CA PRO A 187 29.49 -12.69 -1.21
C PRO A 187 28.49 -13.09 -2.28
N ASN A 188 27.73 -12.11 -2.76
CA ASN A 188 26.74 -12.28 -3.81
C ASN A 188 27.50 -12.59 -5.11
N LYS A 189 27.63 -13.90 -5.43
CA LYS A 189 28.32 -14.40 -6.63
C LYS A 189 27.54 -14.20 -7.93
N PHE A 190 26.30 -13.71 -7.85
CA PHE A 190 25.59 -13.19 -9.01
C PHE A 190 26.12 -11.78 -9.26
N GLY A 191 26.47 -11.45 -10.50
CA GLY A 191 27.01 -10.15 -10.92
C GLY A 191 26.04 -9.01 -10.69
N VAL A 192 25.84 -8.68 -9.42
CA VAL A 192 24.92 -7.69 -8.90
C VAL A 192 25.42 -6.32 -9.29
N MET A 193 24.51 -5.51 -9.81
CA MET A 193 24.73 -4.07 -9.98
C MET A 193 25.24 -3.51 -8.65
N GLU A 194 26.55 -3.28 -8.57
CA GLU A 194 27.31 -2.96 -7.35
C GLU A 194 26.83 -1.66 -6.65
N ASN A 195 25.85 -0.97 -7.23
CA ASN A 195 25.36 0.33 -6.80
C ASN A 195 23.88 0.38 -6.40
N VAL A 196 23.12 -0.72 -6.47
CA VAL A 196 21.72 -0.69 -5.99
C VAL A 196 21.70 -1.05 -4.52
N LYS A 197 21.76 -0.03 -3.66
CA LYS A 197 21.53 -0.21 -2.21
C LYS A 197 20.15 -0.86 -2.02
N PRO A 198 20.03 -1.90 -1.17
CA PRO A 198 18.76 -2.57 -0.96
C PRO A 198 17.73 -1.60 -0.39
N THR A 199 16.46 -1.76 -0.76
CA THR A 199 15.32 -0.99 -0.20
C THR A 199 14.88 -1.48 1.18
N GLY A 200 15.71 -2.29 1.85
CA GLY A 200 15.36 -3.04 3.06
C GLY A 200 14.61 -4.33 2.75
N CYS A 201 14.68 -5.30 3.67
CA CYS A 201 13.89 -6.52 3.65
C CYS A 201 12.69 -6.42 4.60
N TRP A 202 11.79 -7.41 4.60
CA TRP A 202 10.62 -7.40 5.48
C TRP A 202 10.97 -7.31 6.96
N SER A 203 12.09 -7.92 7.40
CA SER A 203 12.52 -7.77 8.79
C SER A 203 13.01 -6.36 9.11
N ASP A 204 13.61 -5.65 8.15
CA ASP A 204 14.03 -4.25 8.34
C ASP A 204 12.79 -3.36 8.50
N LEU A 205 11.77 -3.57 7.66
CA LEU A 205 10.46 -2.91 7.81
C LEU A 205 9.90 -3.10 9.22
N LEU A 206 9.91 -4.33 9.74
CA LEU A 206 9.33 -4.63 11.06
C LEU A 206 10.06 -3.93 12.22
N GLN A 207 11.31 -3.47 12.02
CA GLN A 207 12.05 -2.69 13.00
C GLN A 207 11.65 -1.21 13.04
N LEU A 208 10.93 -0.71 12.03
CA LEU A 208 10.40 0.65 12.06
C LEU A 208 9.35 0.81 13.16
N GLN A 209 9.24 2.04 13.66
CA GLN A 209 8.32 2.39 14.74
C GLN A 209 6.88 2.05 14.34
N ASN A 210 6.21 1.27 15.19
CA ASN A 210 4.79 1.00 15.08
C ASN A 210 4.02 2.13 15.77
N ASN A 211 3.25 2.89 14.99
CA ASN A 211 2.46 4.03 15.41
C ASN A 211 0.96 3.79 15.24
N GLU A 212 0.51 2.54 15.11
CA GLU A 212 -0.90 2.26 14.82
C GLU A 212 -1.83 2.81 15.89
N LEU A 213 -1.53 2.56 17.16
CA LEU A 213 -2.40 2.96 18.25
C LEU A 213 -2.48 4.48 18.37
N GLU A 214 -1.33 5.15 18.33
CA GLU A 214 -1.21 6.62 18.38
C GLU A 214 -1.90 7.27 17.18
N HIS A 215 -1.74 6.69 15.98
CA HIS A 215 -2.37 7.17 14.77
C HIS A 215 -3.90 7.00 14.80
N VAL A 216 -4.39 5.81 15.13
CA VAL A 216 -5.85 5.58 15.25
C VAL A 216 -6.41 6.41 16.39
N LYS A 217 -5.70 6.60 17.50
CA LYS A 217 -6.19 7.44 18.60
C LYS A 217 -6.32 8.92 18.20
N SER A 218 -5.38 9.44 17.42
CA SER A 218 -5.45 10.81 16.91
C SER A 218 -6.48 10.97 15.78
N LYS A 219 -6.69 9.93 14.96
CA LYS A 219 -7.63 9.91 13.83
C LYS A 219 -8.46 8.60 13.86
N PRO A 220 -9.48 8.47 14.73
CA PRO A 220 -10.19 7.19 14.97
C PRO A 220 -10.82 6.54 13.73
N TYR A 221 -11.28 7.36 12.77
CA TYR A 221 -11.83 6.87 11.51
C TYR A 221 -10.82 6.07 10.66
N MET A 222 -9.51 6.24 10.89
CA MET A 222 -8.45 5.54 10.15
C MET A 222 -8.52 4.03 10.30
N LEU A 223 -9.04 3.49 11.41
CA LEU A 223 -9.23 2.04 11.53
C LEU A 223 -10.25 1.52 10.49
N GLY A 224 -11.31 2.29 10.22
CA GLY A 224 -12.28 1.97 9.16
C GLY A 224 -11.62 1.92 7.78
N VAL A 225 -10.83 2.96 7.45
CA VAL A 225 -10.01 3.04 6.23
C VAL A 225 -9.10 1.81 6.10
N PHE A 226 -8.35 1.48 7.14
CA PHE A 226 -7.42 0.34 7.13
C PHE A 226 -8.10 -1.00 6.90
N ILE A 227 -9.28 -1.22 7.51
CA ILE A 227 -10.08 -2.42 7.31
C ILE A 227 -10.64 -2.48 5.87
N ARG A 228 -11.11 -1.35 5.31
CA ARG A 228 -11.58 -1.29 3.92
C ARG A 228 -10.45 -1.61 2.93
N VAL A 229 -9.26 -1.04 3.14
CA VAL A 229 -8.05 -1.35 2.35
C VAL A 229 -7.72 -2.85 2.42
N TYR A 230 -7.70 -3.44 3.62
CA TYR A 230 -7.47 -4.88 3.80
C TYR A 230 -8.49 -5.74 3.03
N ALA A 231 -9.78 -5.45 3.19
CA ALA A 231 -10.86 -6.19 2.51
C ALA A 231 -10.75 -6.07 0.98
N PHE A 232 -10.45 -4.87 0.49
CA PHE A 232 -10.29 -4.63 -0.94
C PHE A 232 -9.06 -5.35 -1.52
N LEU A 233 -7.92 -5.34 -0.83
CA LEU A 233 -6.74 -6.09 -1.28
C LEU A 233 -6.99 -7.59 -1.36
N ARG A 234 -7.76 -8.15 -0.42
CA ARG A 234 -8.25 -9.54 -0.51
C ARG A 234 -9.08 -9.77 -1.77
N LEU A 235 -10.01 -8.88 -2.09
CA LEU A 235 -10.83 -8.97 -3.31
C LEU A 235 -9.95 -8.98 -4.57
N VAL A 236 -8.96 -8.10 -4.65
CA VAL A 236 -8.05 -7.99 -5.81
C VAL A 236 -7.24 -9.27 -5.99
N VAL A 237 -6.58 -9.75 -4.93
CA VAL A 237 -5.70 -10.93 -5.00
C VAL A 237 -6.48 -12.20 -5.29
N LEU A 238 -7.64 -12.41 -4.67
CA LEU A 238 -8.51 -13.55 -4.96
C LEU A 238 -9.04 -13.52 -6.40
N SER A 239 -9.27 -12.31 -6.95
CA SER A 239 -9.71 -12.14 -8.33
C SER A 239 -8.60 -12.49 -9.32
N ALA A 240 -7.37 -12.04 -9.05
CA ALA A 240 -6.19 -12.40 -9.84
C ALA A 240 -5.93 -13.90 -9.82
N LEU A 241 -5.99 -14.54 -8.63
CA LEU A 241 -5.79 -15.99 -8.48
C LEU A 241 -6.83 -16.79 -9.28
N ALA A 242 -8.08 -16.37 -9.27
CA ALA A 242 -9.11 -17.06 -10.02
C ALA A 242 -9.03 -16.84 -11.53
N ALA A 243 -8.59 -15.67 -11.98
CA ALA A 243 -8.32 -15.41 -13.40
C ALA A 243 -7.17 -16.31 -13.91
N ALA A 244 -6.11 -16.47 -13.11
CA ALA A 244 -5.01 -17.40 -13.40
C ALA A 244 -5.52 -18.85 -13.52
N ASN A 245 -6.35 -19.29 -12.57
CA ASN A 245 -6.93 -20.65 -12.59
C ASN A 245 -7.89 -20.88 -13.76
N SER A 246 -8.65 -19.86 -14.19
CA SER A 246 -9.58 -19.96 -15.32
C SER A 246 -8.83 -20.12 -16.65
N THR A 247 -7.72 -19.40 -16.81
CA THR A 247 -6.85 -19.50 -18.00
C THR A 247 -6.23 -20.89 -18.16
N LYS A 248 -5.92 -21.59 -17.06
CA LYS A 248 -5.43 -22.98 -17.11
C LYS A 248 -6.48 -23.96 -17.60
N LYS A 249 -7.72 -23.83 -17.10
CA LYS A 249 -8.83 -24.70 -17.48
C LYS A 249 -9.20 -24.56 -18.97
N SER A 250 -9.16 -23.34 -19.51
CA SER A 250 -9.44 -23.11 -20.93
C SER A 250 -8.35 -23.70 -21.84
N ARG A 251 -7.07 -23.61 -21.44
CA ARG A 251 -5.96 -24.27 -22.16
C ARG A 251 -6.08 -25.79 -22.15
N ALA A 252 -6.40 -26.39 -21.01
CA ALA A 252 -6.57 -27.84 -20.88
C ALA A 252 -7.70 -28.39 -21.77
N ARG A 253 -8.82 -27.65 -21.91
CA ARG A 253 -9.96 -28.05 -22.75
C ARG A 253 -9.72 -27.92 -24.24
N LYS A 254 -8.85 -27.00 -24.67
CA LYS A 254 -8.66 -26.75 -26.11
C LYS A 254 -7.91 -27.88 -26.81
N GLY A 255 -7.35 -28.85 -26.06
CA GLY A 255 -6.89 -30.14 -26.60
C GLY A 255 -6.00 -30.00 -27.83
N ASP A 256 -5.24 -28.90 -27.93
CA ASP A 256 -4.46 -28.56 -29.09
C ASP A 256 -3.21 -29.46 -29.04
N ALA A 257 -3.40 -30.70 -29.49
CA ALA A 257 -2.39 -31.74 -29.61
C ALA A 257 -1.38 -31.43 -30.73
N SER A 258 -1.19 -30.15 -31.05
CA SER A 258 -0.05 -29.67 -31.82
C SER A 258 1.20 -29.89 -30.98
N MET A 259 1.69 -31.14 -31.03
CA MET A 259 3.07 -31.52 -30.80
C MET A 259 3.94 -30.59 -31.64
N GLN A 260 4.54 -29.58 -31.02
CA GLN A 260 5.85 -28.98 -31.33
C GLN A 260 5.86 -27.51 -30.92
N ASP A 261 6.04 -27.27 -29.61
CA ASP A 261 7.00 -26.30 -29.10
C ASP A 261 7.10 -26.47 -27.58
N PRO A 262 8.01 -27.32 -27.08
CA PRO A 262 8.14 -27.61 -25.65
C PRO A 262 8.72 -26.44 -24.81
N VAL A 263 8.72 -25.22 -25.32
CA VAL A 263 9.38 -24.04 -24.70
C VAL A 263 8.38 -22.92 -24.35
N LYS A 264 7.08 -23.20 -24.23
CA LYS A 264 6.10 -22.18 -23.80
C LYS A 264 5.80 -22.23 -22.30
N ASN A 265 6.79 -21.83 -21.50
CA ASN A 265 6.75 -20.75 -20.51
C ASN A 265 5.45 -20.51 -19.71
N SER A 266 4.73 -21.55 -19.27
CA SER A 266 3.79 -21.35 -18.15
C SER A 266 4.62 -21.30 -16.88
N LEU A 267 4.85 -20.10 -16.35
CA LEU A 267 5.65 -19.90 -15.13
C LEU A 267 5.03 -20.68 -13.95
N PRO A 268 5.65 -21.77 -13.46
CA PRO A 268 5.18 -22.45 -12.27
C PRO A 268 5.21 -21.53 -11.03
N ASN A 269 6.02 -20.46 -11.07
CA ASN A 269 6.14 -19.52 -9.97
C ASN A 269 5.04 -18.46 -9.89
N GLN A 270 4.27 -18.19 -10.95
CA GLN A 270 3.21 -17.17 -10.83
C GLN A 270 2.10 -17.64 -9.88
N ASP A 271 1.74 -18.92 -9.93
CA ASP A 271 0.73 -19.48 -9.03
C ASP A 271 1.23 -19.57 -7.60
N ALA A 272 2.49 -19.99 -7.42
CA ALA A 272 3.11 -20.04 -6.10
C ALA A 272 3.16 -18.63 -5.49
N PHE A 273 3.54 -17.62 -6.27
CA PHE A 273 3.54 -16.22 -5.85
C PHE A 273 2.14 -15.72 -5.47
N LEU A 274 1.12 -15.93 -6.31
CA LEU A 274 -0.25 -15.51 -6.00
C LEU A 274 -0.84 -16.27 -4.80
N GLN A 275 -0.46 -17.54 -4.60
CA GLN A 275 -0.84 -18.31 -3.42
C GLN A 275 -0.16 -17.77 -2.16
N THR A 276 1.13 -17.45 -2.22
CA THR A 276 1.86 -16.79 -1.13
C THR A 276 1.20 -15.46 -0.78
N LEU A 277 0.88 -14.62 -1.77
CA LEU A 277 0.22 -13.34 -1.54
C LEU A 277 -1.18 -13.51 -0.95
N ALA A 278 -1.95 -14.49 -1.43
CA ALA A 278 -3.26 -14.83 -0.86
C ALA A 278 -3.13 -15.28 0.60
N LYS A 279 -2.11 -16.09 0.92
CA LYS A 279 -1.81 -16.54 2.28
C LYS A 279 -1.42 -15.38 3.20
N LEU A 280 -0.62 -14.42 2.72
CA LEU A 280 -0.27 -13.22 3.48
C LEU A 280 -1.48 -12.34 3.84
N LEU A 281 -2.55 -12.49 3.07
CA LEU A 281 -3.81 -11.78 3.26
C LEU A 281 -4.87 -12.61 4.00
N GLU A 282 -4.58 -13.86 4.41
CA GLU A 282 -5.52 -14.69 5.20
C GLU A 282 -5.82 -14.07 6.57
N THR A 283 -4.82 -13.40 7.16
CA THR A 283 -4.94 -12.60 8.38
C THR A 283 -4.67 -11.12 8.05
N SER A 284 -5.01 -10.22 8.96
CA SER A 284 -4.69 -8.80 8.77
C SER A 284 -3.24 -8.46 9.09
N GLU A 285 -2.48 -9.38 9.69
CA GLU A 285 -1.15 -9.13 10.24
C GLU A 285 -0.20 -8.46 9.24
N SER A 286 -0.14 -8.94 7.99
CA SER A 286 0.76 -8.39 6.98
C SER A 286 0.35 -6.98 6.54
N VAL A 287 -0.95 -6.72 6.41
CA VAL A 287 -1.48 -5.40 6.03
C VAL A 287 -1.30 -4.42 7.17
N ARG A 288 -1.70 -4.85 8.37
CA ARG A 288 -1.53 -4.11 9.62
C ARG A 288 -0.06 -3.76 9.85
N ALA A 289 0.87 -4.67 9.60
CA ALA A 289 2.30 -4.39 9.77
C ALA A 289 2.80 -3.24 8.88
N VAL A 290 2.28 -3.10 7.65
CA VAL A 290 2.61 -1.99 6.75
C VAL A 290 1.93 -0.70 7.22
N LEU A 291 0.62 -0.72 7.45
CA LEU A 291 -0.17 0.46 7.82
C LEU A 291 0.23 1.04 9.18
N ALA A 292 0.53 0.17 10.14
CA ALA A 292 1.01 0.54 11.47
C ALA A 292 2.32 1.33 11.45
N ARG A 293 3.11 1.19 10.37
CA ARG A 293 4.40 1.86 10.18
C ARG A 293 4.34 2.94 9.11
N ASP A 294 3.23 3.08 8.41
CA ASP A 294 3.06 4.13 7.40
C ASP A 294 3.22 5.50 8.07
N HIS A 295 2.36 5.77 9.05
CA HIS A 295 2.41 7.03 9.78
C HIS A 295 3.70 7.15 10.60
N GLY A 296 4.46 8.21 10.33
CA GLY A 296 5.74 8.50 10.99
C GLY A 296 6.99 7.94 10.30
N ASN A 297 6.86 7.02 9.32
CA ASN A 297 8.02 6.50 8.59
C ASN A 297 7.99 6.76 7.07
N VAL A 298 6.91 7.32 6.54
CA VAL A 298 6.81 7.70 5.12
C VAL A 298 7.27 9.13 4.85
N PHE A 299 7.72 9.33 3.63
CA PHE A 299 8.27 10.59 3.13
C PHE A 299 7.36 11.09 2.00
N GLY A 300 6.93 12.34 2.11
CA GLY A 300 6.29 13.03 1.00
C GLY A 300 7.27 13.20 -0.15
N ILE A 301 6.82 12.92 -1.37
CA ILE A 301 7.54 13.15 -2.60
C ILE A 301 6.94 14.42 -3.22
N TRP A 302 7.77 15.43 -3.42
CA TRP A 302 7.34 16.76 -3.85
C TRP A 302 7.94 17.10 -5.21
N GLU A 303 7.20 17.81 -6.04
CA GLU A 303 7.76 18.42 -7.24
C GLU A 303 8.77 19.49 -6.83
N LYS A 304 9.96 19.45 -7.43
CA LYS A 304 10.91 20.55 -7.29
C LYS A 304 10.35 21.74 -8.05
N GLY A 305 9.91 22.77 -7.33
CA GLY A 305 9.44 24.01 -7.94
C GLY A 305 10.40 24.45 -9.04
N SER A 306 9.86 24.72 -10.24
CA SER A 306 10.68 25.23 -11.33
C SER A 306 11.37 26.49 -10.81
N PRO A 307 12.70 26.63 -10.98
CA PRO A 307 13.36 27.88 -10.64
C PRO A 307 12.63 28.95 -11.44
N SER A 308 11.89 29.82 -10.75
CA SER A 308 11.09 30.85 -11.39
C SER A 308 12.02 31.61 -12.33
N ASP A 309 11.69 31.62 -13.62
CA ASP A 309 12.49 32.34 -14.62
C ASP A 309 12.63 33.77 -14.12
N SER A 310 13.87 34.10 -13.76
CA SER A 310 14.26 35.22 -12.93
C SER A 310 14.16 36.56 -13.67
N ASN A 311 13.01 36.85 -14.29
CA ASN A 311 12.69 38.19 -14.78
C ASN A 311 12.28 39.11 -13.63
N GLY A 312 13.12 39.15 -12.60
CA GLY A 312 13.54 40.37 -11.92
C GLY A 312 12.51 41.16 -11.11
N HIS A 313 11.33 40.64 -10.81
CA HIS A 313 10.42 41.28 -9.85
C HIS A 313 10.30 40.41 -8.61
N GLY A 314 11.30 40.56 -7.74
CA GLY A 314 11.33 39.97 -6.40
C GLY A 314 10.23 40.55 -5.52
N GLY A 315 9.05 39.98 -5.63
CA GLY A 315 8.11 39.94 -4.52
C GLY A 315 8.45 38.74 -3.66
N ASP A 316 8.55 38.94 -2.34
CA ASP A 316 8.83 37.93 -1.32
C ASP A 316 7.70 36.89 -1.15
N ASP A 317 7.02 36.52 -2.23
CA ASP A 317 5.99 35.49 -2.19
C ASP A 317 6.69 34.12 -2.26
N ASP A 318 7.21 33.71 -1.10
CA ASP A 318 7.93 32.45 -0.82
C ASP A 318 7.03 31.19 -1.00
N SER A 319 5.87 31.34 -1.64
CA SER A 319 4.97 30.26 -2.04
C SER A 319 5.35 29.75 -3.43
N SER A 320 6.54 29.15 -3.56
CA SER A 320 6.74 28.26 -4.71
C SER A 320 5.76 27.10 -4.53
N ASP A 321 4.77 26.99 -5.41
CA ASP A 321 3.73 25.96 -5.39
C ASP A 321 4.33 24.56 -5.59
N SER A 322 5.01 24.01 -4.59
CA SER A 322 5.48 22.63 -4.62
C SER A 322 4.27 21.70 -4.45
N GLU A 323 3.88 21.00 -5.51
CA GLU A 323 2.83 20.00 -5.46
C GLU A 323 3.34 18.69 -4.83
N MET A 324 2.55 18.08 -3.95
CA MET A 324 2.85 16.75 -3.40
C MET A 324 2.48 15.69 -4.45
N LEU A 325 3.47 14.97 -4.96
CA LEU A 325 3.29 13.93 -5.98
C LEU A 325 2.87 12.59 -5.37
N GLY A 326 3.08 12.39 -4.07
CA GLY A 326 2.73 11.16 -3.35
C GLY A 326 3.59 10.95 -2.12
N TRP A 327 3.62 9.72 -1.61
CA TRP A 327 4.49 9.34 -0.50
C TRP A 327 5.13 7.97 -0.72
N GLY A 328 6.26 7.75 -0.07
CA GLY A 328 6.99 6.50 -0.12
C GLY A 328 7.64 6.16 1.21
N MET A 329 7.77 4.87 1.49
CA MET A 329 8.50 4.39 2.66
C MET A 329 9.92 3.98 2.27
N TYR A 330 10.89 4.71 2.79
CA TYR A 330 12.31 4.42 2.58
C TYR A 330 12.84 3.83 3.88
N VAL A 331 12.77 2.50 4.06
CA VAL A 331 13.08 1.83 5.35
C VAL A 331 14.38 2.33 5.99
N PHE A 332 15.47 2.42 5.22
CA PHE A 332 16.74 2.93 5.74
C PHE A 332 16.75 4.44 5.99
N GLY A 333 15.95 5.20 5.23
CA GLY A 333 15.74 6.63 5.47
C GLY A 333 14.94 6.88 6.75
N SER A 334 14.02 5.98 7.11
CA SER A 334 13.21 6.09 8.33
C SER A 334 14.02 5.85 9.62
N TYR A 335 15.25 5.33 9.54
CA TYR A 335 16.14 5.23 10.70
C TYR A 335 16.82 6.55 11.07
N PHE A 336 16.75 7.58 10.22
CA PHE A 336 17.29 8.90 10.54
C PHE A 336 16.44 9.59 11.61
N ASN A 337 16.83 9.46 12.87
CA ASN A 337 16.19 10.11 14.01
C ASN A 337 16.51 11.62 14.07
N HIS A 338 15.77 12.36 14.90
CA HIS A 338 16.00 13.78 15.19
C HIS A 338 16.93 13.96 16.43
N GLY A 339 18.26 13.83 16.29
CA GLY A 339 19.27 13.82 17.38
C GLY A 339 20.76 14.08 17.00
N GLU A 340 21.74 13.48 17.70
CA GLU A 340 23.20 13.62 17.40
C GLU A 340 23.73 12.59 16.37
N GLU A 341 22.86 11.71 15.89
CA GLU A 341 23.14 10.67 14.89
C GLU A 341 22.34 11.01 13.62
N LEU A 342 23.03 11.30 12.50
CA LEU A 342 22.50 11.72 11.18
C LEU A 342 20.99 12.03 11.13
N CYS A 343 20.64 13.33 11.11
CA CYS A 343 19.24 13.76 11.24
C CYS A 343 18.75 14.52 10.04
N ILE A 344 17.44 14.47 9.86
CA ILE A 344 16.70 15.26 8.89
C ILE A 344 15.58 16.02 9.61
N ASN A 345 15.12 17.11 9.01
CA ASN A 345 13.98 17.86 9.52
C ASN A 345 12.69 17.26 8.95
N TYR A 346 11.72 16.96 9.81
CA TYR A 346 10.43 16.39 9.41
C TYR A 346 9.40 17.44 9.03
N ILE A 347 9.60 18.66 9.51
CA ILE A 347 8.69 19.80 9.35
C ILE A 347 9.47 21.01 8.83
N ASP A 348 8.75 22.04 8.40
CA ASP A 348 9.35 23.31 8.03
C ASP A 348 10.08 23.94 9.23
N ILE A 349 11.36 24.24 9.03
CA ILE A 349 12.24 24.86 10.03
C ILE A 349 12.49 26.35 9.74
N SER A 350 11.69 26.97 8.88
CA SER A 350 11.73 28.40 8.60
C SER A 350 11.70 29.23 9.88
N GLN A 351 12.20 30.46 9.82
CA GLN A 351 12.29 31.35 10.98
C GLN A 351 10.91 31.74 11.52
N SER A 352 9.88 31.74 10.65
CA SER A 352 8.49 32.02 11.04
C SER A 352 7.86 30.87 11.82
N ASN A 353 8.43 29.65 11.75
CA ASN A 353 7.95 28.50 12.50
C ASN A 353 8.67 28.39 13.86
N GLY A 354 8.16 29.08 14.89
CA GLY A 354 8.73 29.09 16.26
C GLY A 354 8.57 27.77 17.02
N VAL A 355 9.30 27.60 18.13
CA VAL A 355 9.35 26.35 18.92
C VAL A 355 7.99 25.78 19.34
N VAL A 356 7.02 26.63 19.67
CA VAL A 356 5.67 26.20 20.07
C VAL A 356 4.97 25.51 18.90
N LYS A 357 4.92 26.17 17.74
CA LYS A 357 4.28 25.64 16.53
C LYS A 357 4.97 24.38 16.02
N ARG A 358 6.32 24.36 16.02
CA ARG A 358 7.10 23.17 15.66
C ARG A 358 6.79 21.97 16.55
N ASN A 359 6.73 22.15 17.87
CA ASN A 359 6.42 21.05 18.80
C ASN A 359 4.94 20.66 18.77
N GLU A 360 4.03 21.60 18.51
CA GLU A 360 2.62 21.28 18.29
C GLU A 360 2.45 20.35 17.08
N GLU A 361 3.11 20.68 15.96
CA GLU A 361 3.09 19.86 14.75
C GLU A 361 3.75 18.49 14.94
N LEU A 362 4.95 18.45 15.54
CA LEU A 362 5.66 17.20 15.85
C LEU A 362 4.89 16.32 16.83
N SER A 363 4.29 16.90 17.87
CA SER A 363 3.47 16.14 18.82
C SER A 363 2.19 15.63 18.18
N LYS A 364 1.63 16.36 17.22
CA LYS A 364 0.37 16.00 16.58
C LYS A 364 0.54 14.90 15.53
N GLU A 365 1.55 15.00 14.68
CA GLU A 365 1.70 14.10 13.52
C GLU A 365 2.82 13.05 13.71
N TRP A 366 3.74 13.24 14.67
CA TRP A 366 4.82 12.28 14.98
C TRP A 366 4.89 11.85 16.45
N PHE A 367 3.99 12.35 17.31
CA PHE A 367 3.83 11.95 18.71
C PHE A 367 5.07 12.12 19.60
N PHE A 368 5.91 13.13 19.32
CA PHE A 368 7.04 13.47 20.18
C PHE A 368 7.26 14.97 20.32
N GLU A 369 7.95 15.38 21.39
CA GLU A 369 8.45 16.74 21.58
C GLU A 369 9.94 16.83 21.23
N CYS A 370 10.31 17.81 20.44
CA CYS A 370 11.67 18.02 19.98
C CYS A 370 12.59 18.55 21.10
N GLY A 371 13.61 17.75 21.42
CA GLY A 371 14.68 18.07 22.36
C GLY A 371 15.93 18.69 21.73
N CYS A 372 15.91 19.15 20.47
CA CYS A 372 17.13 19.65 19.84
C CYS A 372 17.61 20.97 20.45
N ALA A 373 18.91 21.27 20.30
CA ALA A 373 19.53 22.47 20.86
C ALA A 373 18.81 23.79 20.46
N ARG A 374 18.21 23.85 19.26
CA ARG A 374 17.40 25.00 18.84
C ARG A 374 16.12 25.12 19.65
N CYS A 375 15.34 24.04 19.77
CA CYS A 375 14.10 24.02 20.55
C CYS A 375 14.35 24.30 22.04
N GLU A 376 15.43 23.77 22.61
CA GLU A 376 15.79 24.06 24.00
C GLU A 376 16.13 25.54 24.22
N ARG A 377 16.88 26.15 23.31
CA ARG A 377 17.21 27.58 23.39
C ARG A 377 15.95 28.44 23.28
N GLU A 378 15.13 28.21 22.26
CA GLU A 378 13.89 28.98 22.05
C GLU A 378 12.90 28.80 23.22
N ARG A 379 12.82 27.62 23.85
CA ARG A 379 12.01 27.42 25.07
C ARG A 379 12.51 28.26 26.24
N LYS A 380 13.83 28.37 26.42
CA LYS A 380 14.43 29.21 27.48
C LYS A 380 14.18 30.69 27.25
N GLU A 381 14.03 31.13 26.00
CA GLU A 381 13.72 32.53 25.66
C GLU A 381 12.25 32.88 25.92
N LEU A 382 11.35 31.89 26.02
CA LEU A 382 9.93 32.08 26.31
C LEU A 382 9.57 31.99 27.81
N ALA A 383 10.45 31.44 28.64
CA ALA A 383 10.27 31.27 30.08
C ALA A 383 10.82 32.46 30.87
#